data_AF-A0A968JBF8-F1
#
_entry.id   AF-A0A968JBF8-F1
#
_cell.length_a   1.000
_cell.length_b   1.000
_cell.length_c   1.000
_cell.angle_alpha   90.00
_cell.angle_beta   90.00
_cell.angle_gamma   90.00
#
_symmetry.space_group_name_H-M   'P 1'
#
loop_
_entity.id
_entity.type
_entity.pdbx_description
1 polymer ?
#
loop_
_entity_poly.entity_id
_entity_poly.type
_entity_poly.pdbx_seq_one_letter_code
_entity_poly.pdbx_strand_id
1 'polypeptide(L)'
;MKQIPTSLITLVTGLLVAIISYWVGQHHGLMPTPASEQAAYVDKFFNTMMTIATALFLVVEGAILISVIWFRRKAGEEGDAEPIEGNVPLEVFWTLIPAVIVIGLGCTAWMSTSGWGVWSRASSGDAGQSAHTSGPAGC
;
A
#
# COMPACT_ATOMS: atom_id res chain seq x y z
N MET A 1 33.21 -18.45 -16.94
CA MET A 1 31.86 -18.45 -16.34
C MET A 1 31.27 -17.07 -16.57
N LYS A 2 30.23 -16.91 -17.41
CA LYS A 2 29.62 -15.61 -17.68
C LYS A 2 29.00 -15.08 -16.38
N GLN A 3 29.56 -14.01 -15.80
CA GLN A 3 28.91 -13.29 -14.71
C GLN A 3 27.60 -12.72 -15.26
N ILE A 4 26.47 -13.27 -14.81
CA ILE A 4 25.18 -12.64 -15.04
C ILE A 4 25.24 -11.28 -14.34
N PRO A 5 24.98 -10.17 -15.03
CA PRO A 5 25.08 -8.86 -14.40
C PRO A 5 24.09 -8.81 -13.24
N THR A 6 24.55 -8.36 -12.07
CA THR A 6 23.74 -8.25 -10.85
C THR A 6 22.42 -7.50 -11.11
N SER A 7 22.43 -6.54 -12.05
CA SER A 7 21.25 -5.81 -12.52
C SER A 7 20.14 -6.70 -13.10
N LEU A 8 20.49 -7.80 -13.77
CA LEU A 8 19.50 -8.74 -14.31
C LEU A 8 18.82 -9.51 -13.17
N ILE A 9 19.59 -9.92 -12.16
CA ILE A 9 19.08 -10.69 -11.02
C ILE A 9 18.12 -9.81 -10.19
N THR A 10 18.52 -8.58 -9.85
CA THR A 10 17.67 -7.68 -9.07
C THR A 10 16.39 -7.32 -9.80
N LEU A 11 16.45 -7.12 -11.13
CA LEU A 11 15.29 -6.86 -11.96
C LEU A 11 14.33 -8.05 -12.01
N VAL A 12 14.85 -9.27 -12.23
CA VAL A 12 14.03 -10.49 -12.26
C VAL A 12 13.40 -10.74 -10.91
N THR A 13 14.14 -10.60 -9.81
CA THR A 13 13.59 -10.74 -8.45
C THR A 13 12.47 -9.74 -8.19
N GLY A 14 12.68 -8.45 -8.52
CA GLY A 14 11.64 -7.43 -8.36
C GLY A 14 10.37 -7.74 -9.17
N LEU A 15 10.53 -8.21 -10.41
CA LEU A 15 9.41 -8.62 -11.24
C LEU A 15 8.67 -9.85 -10.68
N LEU A 16 9.40 -10.86 -10.21
CA LEU A 16 8.81 -12.04 -9.58
C LEU A 16 8.02 -11.67 -8.33
N VAL A 17 8.56 -10.81 -7.46
CA VAL A 17 7.84 -10.33 -6.28
C VAL A 17 6.55 -9.62 -6.69
N ALA A 18 6.60 -8.74 -7.69
CA ALA A 18 5.40 -8.02 -8.16
C ALA A 18 4.32 -8.98 -8.68
N ILE A 19 4.70 -9.98 -9.48
CA ILE A 19 3.78 -10.98 -10.04
C ILE A 19 3.16 -11.82 -8.93
N ILE A 20 3.97 -12.35 -8.01
CA ILE A 20 3.50 -13.17 -6.88
C ILE A 20 2.54 -12.36 -6.01
N SER A 21 2.91 -11.12 -5.71
CA SER A 21 2.11 -10.23 -4.86
C SER A 21 0.76 -9.91 -5.49
N TYR A 22 0.73 -9.61 -6.79
CA TYR A 22 -0.52 -9.36 -7.52
C TYR A 22 -1.40 -10.61 -7.55
N TRP A 23 -0.80 -11.78 -7.79
CA TRP A 23 -1.55 -13.04 -7.83
C TRP A 23 -2.21 -13.34 -6.48
N VAL A 24 -1.45 -13.26 -5.38
CA VAL A 24 -1.96 -13.46 -4.01
C VAL A 24 -3.05 -12.44 -3.67
N GLY A 25 -2.85 -11.18 -4.05
CA GLY A 25 -3.82 -10.11 -3.79
C GLY A 25 -5.15 -10.28 -4.51
N GLN A 26 -5.21 -11.01 -5.64
CA GLN A 26 -6.47 -11.30 -6.33
C GLN A 26 -7.05 -12.69 -6.01
N HIS A 27 -6.23 -13.64 -5.57
CA HIS A 27 -6.61 -15.05 -5.39
C HIS A 27 -6.45 -15.56 -3.94
N HIS A 28 -6.72 -14.71 -2.94
CA HIS A 28 -6.58 -15.11 -1.53
C HIS A 28 -7.79 -15.84 -0.94
N GLY A 29 -8.98 -15.75 -1.54
CA GLY A 29 -10.19 -16.44 -1.05
C GLY A 29 -10.71 -16.01 0.33
N LEU A 30 -10.09 -15.00 0.95
CA LEU A 30 -10.40 -14.52 2.31
C LEU A 30 -11.76 -13.80 2.46
N MET A 31 -12.43 -13.42 1.37
CA MET A 31 -13.64 -12.60 1.43
C MET A 31 -14.92 -13.43 1.24
N PRO A 32 -15.95 -13.24 2.09
CA PRO A 32 -17.23 -13.93 1.95
C PRO A 32 -18.03 -13.38 0.76
N THR A 33 -19.08 -14.10 0.36
CA THR A 33 -19.96 -13.68 -0.74
C THR A 33 -20.56 -12.29 -0.49
N PRO A 34 -20.61 -11.40 -1.50
CA PRO A 34 -21.12 -10.04 -1.36
C PRO A 34 -22.55 -10.00 -0.78
N ALA A 35 -22.73 -9.26 0.32
CA ALA A 35 -24.03 -9.08 0.98
C ALA A 35 -24.63 -7.68 0.77
N SER A 36 -23.91 -6.78 0.10
CA SER A 36 -24.36 -5.41 -0.20
C SER A 36 -23.67 -4.85 -1.44
N GLU A 37 -24.24 -3.80 -2.03
CA GLU A 37 -23.62 -3.04 -3.13
C GLU A 37 -22.29 -2.39 -2.71
N GLN A 38 -22.12 -2.05 -1.42
CA GLN A 38 -20.84 -1.53 -0.91
C GLN A 38 -19.73 -2.59 -0.83
N ALA A 39 -20.07 -3.89 -0.79
CA ALA A 39 -19.08 -4.96 -0.62
C ALA A 39 -18.03 -4.93 -1.75
N ALA A 40 -18.44 -4.67 -2.99
CA ALA A 40 -17.53 -4.62 -4.14
C ALA A 40 -16.43 -3.52 -4.02
N TYR A 41 -16.68 -2.44 -3.29
CA TYR A 41 -15.68 -1.38 -3.07
C TYR A 41 -14.67 -1.79 -1.99
N VAL A 42 -15.17 -2.38 -0.91
CA VAL A 42 -14.32 -2.91 0.18
C VAL A 42 -13.46 -4.05 -0.34
N ASP A 43 -14.02 -4.93 -1.16
CA ASP A 43 -13.32 -6.06 -1.76
C ASP A 43 -12.11 -5.60 -2.60
N LYS A 44 -12.29 -4.58 -3.43
CA LYS A 44 -11.21 -4.01 -4.24
C LYS A 44 -10.13 -3.36 -3.39
N PHE A 45 -10.52 -2.65 -2.34
CA PHE A 45 -9.58 -2.02 -1.41
C PHE A 45 -8.77 -3.08 -0.65
N PHE A 46 -9.44 -4.13 -0.17
CA PHE A 46 -8.80 -5.26 0.51
C PHE A 46 -7.81 -5.98 -0.41
N ASN A 47 -8.20 -6.33 -1.64
CA ASN A 47 -7.31 -6.96 -2.62
C ASN A 47 -6.06 -6.10 -2.89
N THR A 48 -6.22 -4.77 -2.95
CA THR A 48 -5.11 -3.83 -3.14
C THR A 48 -4.16 -3.83 -1.94
N MET A 49 -4.72 -3.74 -0.73
CA MET A 49 -3.93 -3.78 0.50
C MET A 49 -3.19 -5.12 0.66
N MET A 50 -3.85 -6.23 0.36
CA MET A 50 -3.24 -7.57 0.36
C MET A 50 -2.10 -7.70 -0.63
N THR A 51 -2.25 -7.12 -1.83
CA THR A 51 -1.18 -7.07 -2.84
C THR A 51 0.06 -6.36 -2.29
N ILE A 52 -0.13 -5.16 -1.72
CA ILE A 52 0.98 -4.34 -1.20
C ILE A 52 1.62 -5.00 0.02
N ALA A 53 0.82 -5.53 0.95
CA ALA A 53 1.30 -6.22 2.14
C ALA A 53 2.15 -7.44 1.79
N THR A 54 1.70 -8.25 0.82
CA THR A 54 2.45 -9.42 0.35
C THR A 54 3.79 -9.00 -0.29
N ALA A 55 3.80 -7.93 -1.08
CA ALA A 55 5.03 -7.43 -1.70
C ALA A 55 6.05 -7.00 -0.64
N LEU A 56 5.62 -6.20 0.34
CA LEU A 56 6.48 -5.74 1.42
C LEU A 56 6.98 -6.90 2.28
N PHE A 57 6.10 -7.84 2.60
CA PHE A 57 6.45 -9.04 3.36
C PHE A 57 7.56 -9.84 2.67
N LEU A 58 7.42 -10.13 1.38
CA LEU A 58 8.42 -10.89 0.62
C LEU A 58 9.77 -10.17 0.54
N VAL A 59 9.76 -8.85 0.39
CA VAL A 59 10.99 -8.05 0.33
C VAL A 59 11.72 -8.05 1.67
N VAL A 60 11.00 -7.77 2.76
CA VAL A 60 11.59 -7.69 4.12
C VAL A 60 12.03 -9.06 4.60
N GLU A 61 11.17 -10.07 4.49
CA GLU A 61 11.49 -11.44 4.89
C GLU A 61 12.64 -12.00 4.06
N GLY A 62 12.64 -11.76 2.74
CA GLY A 62 13.74 -12.14 1.86
C GLY A 62 15.07 -11.50 2.27
N ALA A 63 15.06 -10.20 2.58
CA ALA A 63 16.27 -9.49 3.05
C ALA A 63 16.79 -10.06 4.37
N ILE A 64 15.89 -10.38 5.32
CA ILE A 64 16.25 -10.99 6.61
C ILE A 64 16.84 -12.39 6.39
N LEU A 65 16.19 -13.24 5.59
CA LEU A 65 16.67 -14.60 5.31
C LEU A 65 18.04 -14.59 4.62
N ILE A 66 18.23 -13.70 3.63
CA ILE A 66 19.54 -13.51 3.00
C ILE A 66 20.57 -13.08 4.04
N SER A 67 20.20 -12.14 4.92
CA SER A 67 21.10 -11.65 5.96
C SER A 67 21.56 -12.78 6.89
N VAL A 68 20.61 -13.57 7.39
CA VAL A 68 20.86 -14.69 8.30
C VAL A 68 21.69 -15.79 7.66
N ILE A 69 21.45 -16.12 6.38
CA ILE A 69 22.15 -17.21 5.70
C ILE A 69 23.58 -16.79 5.32
N TRP A 70 23.75 -15.56 4.84
CA TRP A 70 24.99 -15.14 4.19
C TRP A 70 25.98 -14.46 5.13
N PHE A 71 25.48 -13.69 6.11
CA PHE A 71 26.30 -13.08 7.17
C PHE A 71 26.36 -13.93 8.44
N ARG A 72 26.07 -15.24 8.33
CA ARG A 72 26.28 -16.17 9.43
C ARG A 72 27.77 -16.27 9.74
N ARG A 73 28.15 -16.02 11.00
CA ARG A 73 29.53 -16.11 11.48
C ARG A 73 30.16 -17.45 11.12
N LYS A 74 31.32 -17.43 10.47
CA LYS A 74 32.04 -18.67 10.12
C LYS A 74 32.84 -19.17 11.34
N ALA A 75 33.02 -20.49 11.39
CA ALA A 75 33.83 -21.09 12.45
C ALA A 75 35.27 -20.57 12.36
N GLY A 76 35.74 -19.91 13.42
CA GLY A 76 37.07 -19.31 13.51
C GLY A 76 37.15 -17.80 13.24
N GLU A 77 36.04 -17.13 12.93
CA GLU A 77 35.99 -15.66 12.86
C GLU A 77 35.72 -15.06 14.25
N GLU A 78 36.74 -14.44 14.83
CA GLU A 78 36.74 -13.74 16.12
C GLU A 78 36.74 -12.19 15.97
N GLY A 79 36.82 -11.69 14.73
CA GLY A 79 36.80 -10.26 14.44
C GLY A 79 35.39 -9.67 14.57
N ASP A 80 35.31 -8.46 15.10
CA ASP A 80 34.06 -7.69 15.14
C ASP A 80 33.74 -7.12 13.75
N ALA A 81 32.46 -6.89 13.45
CA ALA A 81 32.07 -6.28 12.19
C ALA A 81 32.54 -4.81 12.16
N GLU A 82 32.98 -4.32 10.99
CA GLU A 82 33.28 -2.89 10.85
C GLU A 82 32.00 -2.07 11.15
N PRO A 83 32.07 -1.05 12.03
CA PRO A 83 30.92 -0.23 12.39
C PRO A 83 30.61 0.73 11.22
N ILE A 84 29.83 0.23 10.26
CA ILE A 84 29.32 1.01 9.14
C ILE A 84 28.08 1.76 9.64
N GLU A 85 28.28 3.02 10.03
CA GLU A 85 27.22 3.90 10.49
C GLU A 85 26.84 4.91 9.41
N GLY A 86 25.53 5.09 9.21
CA GLY A 86 24.96 6.17 8.41
C GLY A 86 24.91 5.92 6.90
N ASN A 87 23.72 6.10 6.33
CA ASN A 87 23.53 6.17 4.88
C ASN A 87 22.31 7.03 4.57
N VAL A 88 22.48 8.35 4.60
CA VAL A 88 21.39 9.32 4.38
C VAL A 88 20.58 9.04 3.09
N PRO A 89 21.19 8.70 1.94
CA PRO A 89 20.42 8.31 0.76
C PRO A 89 19.51 7.10 0.97
N LEU A 90 20.01 6.06 1.64
CA LEU A 90 19.23 4.87 1.96
C LEU A 90 18.12 5.27 2.96
N GLU A 91 18.45 6.09 3.96
CA GLU A 91 17.51 6.60 4.99
C GLU A 91 16.29 7.29 4.39
N VAL A 92 16.55 8.20 3.46
CA VAL A 92 15.49 8.89 2.72
C VAL A 92 14.73 7.90 1.84
N PHE A 93 15.41 6.99 1.16
CA PHE A 93 14.76 6.02 0.27
C PHE A 93 13.79 5.09 1.00
N TRP A 94 14.19 4.50 2.13
CA TRP A 94 13.33 3.57 2.86
C TRP A 94 12.23 4.24 3.67
N THR A 95 12.32 5.54 3.96
CA THR A 95 11.23 6.28 4.63
C THR A 95 10.24 6.84 3.62
N LEU A 96 10.73 7.29 2.45
CA LEU A 96 9.89 7.84 1.39
C LEU A 96 8.99 6.78 0.76
N ILE A 97 9.50 5.56 0.53
CA ILE A 97 8.72 4.49 -0.10
C ILE A 97 7.46 4.14 0.71
N PRO A 98 7.55 3.80 2.02
CA PRO A 98 6.38 3.56 2.85
C PRO A 98 5.46 4.77 2.96
N ALA A 99 6.01 5.98 3.06
CA ALA A 99 5.20 7.20 3.13
C ALA A 99 4.32 7.36 1.87
N VAL A 100 4.90 7.18 0.68
CA VAL A 100 4.16 7.27 -0.60
C VAL A 100 3.09 6.17 -0.71
N ILE A 101 3.41 4.95 -0.27
CA ILE A 101 2.44 3.84 -0.26
C ILE A 101 1.23 4.17 0.61
N VAL A 102 1.46 4.68 1.83
CA VAL A 102 0.38 5.04 2.76
C VAL A 102 -0.45 6.21 2.23
N ILE A 103 0.18 7.23 1.64
CA ILE A 103 -0.54 8.35 1.00
C ILE A 103 -1.40 7.86 -0.16
N GLY A 104 -0.88 6.97 -1.00
CA GLY A 104 -1.63 6.36 -2.10
C GLY A 104 -2.86 5.59 -1.61
N LEU A 105 -2.68 4.74 -0.60
CA LEU A 105 -3.78 4.00 0.04
C LEU A 105 -4.81 4.96 0.64
N GLY A 106 -4.36 6.00 1.36
CA GLY A 106 -5.24 7.03 1.92
C GLY A 106 -6.04 7.76 0.84
N CYS A 107 -5.43 8.07 -0.30
CA CYS A 107 -6.11 8.69 -1.44
C CYS A 107 -7.17 7.76 -2.05
N THR A 108 -6.88 6.47 -2.19
CA THR A 108 -7.88 5.48 -2.67
C THR A 108 -9.04 5.29 -1.70
N ALA A 109 -8.76 5.26 -0.39
CA ALA A 109 -9.76 5.17 0.66
C ALA A 109 -10.62 6.44 0.73
N TRP A 110 -9.98 7.61 0.57
CA TRP A 110 -10.67 8.88 0.45
C TRP A 110 -11.60 8.87 -0.76
N MET A 111 -11.10 8.55 -1.95
CA MET A 111 -11.93 8.48 -3.17
C MET A 111 -13.13 7.53 -3.02
N SER A 112 -12.97 6.43 -2.27
CA SER A 112 -14.05 5.47 -2.02
C SER A 112 -15.14 6.00 -1.07
N THR A 113 -14.80 6.92 -0.17
CA THR A 113 -15.71 7.42 0.89
C THR A 113 -16.21 8.83 0.60
N SER A 114 -15.37 9.66 -0.02
CA SER A 114 -15.68 11.00 -0.47
C SER A 114 -16.63 10.92 -1.66
N GLY A 115 -17.91 10.77 -1.35
CA GLY A 115 -18.92 11.36 -2.20
C GLY A 115 -18.55 12.82 -2.44
N TRP A 116 -18.52 13.20 -3.71
CA TRP A 116 -18.79 14.54 -4.22
C TRP A 116 -20.17 15.03 -3.74
N GLY A 117 -20.41 15.00 -2.44
CA GLY A 117 -21.74 15.03 -1.83
C GLY A 117 -21.68 15.61 -0.42
N VAL A 118 -20.63 15.38 0.37
CA VAL A 118 -20.46 16.12 1.65
C VAL A 118 -19.90 17.52 1.37
N TRP A 119 -18.74 17.61 0.70
CA TRP A 119 -18.19 18.89 0.26
C TRP A 119 -19.00 19.54 -0.87
N SER A 120 -19.69 18.76 -1.70
CA SER A 120 -20.58 19.32 -2.72
C SER A 120 -21.89 19.85 -2.14
N ARG A 121 -22.49 19.24 -1.09
CA ARG A 121 -23.62 19.84 -0.37
C ARG A 121 -23.21 21.07 0.43
N ALA A 122 -22.01 21.07 1.01
CA ALA A 122 -21.46 22.23 1.70
C ALA A 122 -21.11 23.39 0.73
N SER A 123 -20.71 23.09 -0.51
CA SER A 123 -20.48 24.11 -1.54
C SER A 123 -21.72 24.50 -2.34
N SER A 124 -22.76 23.65 -2.37
CA SER A 124 -24.02 23.89 -3.10
C SER A 124 -25.18 24.36 -2.22
N GLY A 125 -25.01 24.54 -0.90
CA GLY A 125 -26.12 24.73 0.02
C GLY A 125 -25.86 25.78 1.09
N ASP A 126 -25.77 27.06 0.73
CA ASP A 126 -26.12 28.22 1.59
C ASP A 126 -26.09 29.58 0.83
N ALA A 127 -26.62 29.65 -0.40
CA ALA A 127 -26.74 30.93 -1.11
C ALA A 127 -28.11 31.19 -1.79
N GLY A 128 -29.14 30.36 -1.58
CA GLY A 128 -30.35 30.54 -2.38
C GLY A 128 -31.62 29.79 -2.00
N GLN A 129 -31.94 29.61 -0.71
CA GLN A 129 -33.26 29.07 -0.35
C GLN A 129 -33.87 29.68 0.91
N SER A 130 -34.05 31.00 0.90
CA SER A 130 -34.98 31.73 1.76
C SER A 130 -35.99 32.50 0.92
N ALA A 131 -36.68 31.78 0.03
CA ALA A 131 -37.82 32.31 -0.72
C ALA A 131 -38.77 31.17 -1.10
N HIS A 132 -39.67 30.80 -0.17
CA HIS A 132 -41.06 30.36 -0.43
C HIS A 132 -41.64 29.64 0.81
N THR A 133 -42.28 30.39 1.71
CA THR A 133 -43.45 29.89 2.46
C THR A 133 -44.42 31.06 2.69
N SER A 134 -45.22 31.36 1.66
CA SER A 134 -46.38 32.25 1.77
C SER A 134 -47.68 31.45 1.63
N GLY A 135 -48.25 31.05 2.78
CA GLY A 135 -49.70 30.79 3.06
C GLY A 135 -50.47 29.74 2.25
N PRO A 136 -51.73 29.40 2.65
CA PRO A 136 -52.53 29.98 3.73
C PRO A 136 -52.93 28.98 4.83
N ALA A 137 -53.16 29.52 6.03
CA ALA A 137 -53.87 28.84 7.10
C ALA A 137 -55.36 28.77 6.74
N GLY A 138 -55.93 27.57 6.80
CA GLY A 138 -57.36 27.37 6.69
C GLY A 138 -58.11 27.86 7.93
N CYS A 139 -59.13 28.69 7.68
CA CYS A 139 -60.38 28.82 8.41
C CYS A 139 -61.45 29.17 7.37
#